data_AF-A0AA40RX50-F1
#
_entry.id   AF-A0AA40RX50-F1
#
_cell.length_a   1.000
_cell.length_b   1.000
_cell.length_c   1.000
_cell.angle_alpha   90.00
_cell.angle_beta   90.00
_cell.angle_gamma   90.00
#
_symmetry.space_group_name_H-M   'P 1'
#
loop_
_entity.id
_entity.type
_entity.pdbx_description
1 polymer ?
#
loop_
_entity_poly.entity_id
_entity_poly.type
_entity_poly.pdbx_seq_one_letter_code
_entity_poly.pdbx_strand_id
1 'polypeptide(L)' 'IIGGGVAAAGEFLRARIEKEWTKFAFPTVRVSTRVKLAELGNDAGVIGAASLARV' A
#
# COMPACT_ATOMS: atom_id res chain seq x y z
N ILE A 1 -0.19 0.93 -2.21
CA ILE A 1 0.03 -0.07 -1.14
C ILE A 1 1.39 0.23 -0.51
N ILE A 2 1.49 0.18 0.83
CA ILE A 2 2.75 0.35 1.57
C ILE A 2 3.13 -1.03 2.14
N GLY A 3 4.27 -1.56 1.74
CA GLY A 3 4.76 -2.89 2.17
C GLY A 3 6.18 -2.85 2.75
N GLY A 4 6.75 -4.04 2.95
CA GLY A 4 8.09 -4.20 3.53
C GLY A 4 8.16 -3.93 5.04
N GLY A 5 9.36 -3.97 5.60
CA GLY A 5 9.57 -3.87 7.06
C GLY A 5 9.08 -2.55 7.68
N VAL A 6 9.08 -1.46 6.91
CA VAL A 6 8.57 -0.15 7.36
C VAL A 6 7.05 -0.18 7.57
N ALA A 7 6.33 -1.00 6.80
CA ALA A 7 4.88 -1.17 6.95
C ALA A 7 4.48 -1.87 8.26
N ALA A 8 5.42 -2.50 8.97
CA ALA A 8 5.17 -3.11 10.29
C ALA A 8 4.74 -2.08 11.35
N ALA A 9 5.05 -0.79 11.16
CA ALA A 9 4.53 0.29 11.99
C ALA A 9 3.00 0.48 11.88
N GLY A 10 2.34 -0.19 10.93
CA GLY A 10 0.89 -0.36 10.88
C GLY A 10 0.14 0.95 10.67
N GLU A 11 -1.03 1.05 11.31
CA GLU A 11 -1.97 2.16 11.14
C GLU A 11 -1.37 3.51 11.51
N PHE A 12 -0.46 3.54 12.49
CA PHE A 12 0.26 4.75 12.87
C PHE A 12 1.01 5.39 11.68
N LEU A 13 1.71 4.57 10.89
CA LEU A 13 2.41 5.03 9.70
C LEU A 13 1.42 5.36 8.58
N ARG A 14 0.44 4.48 8.35
CA ARG A 14 -0.56 4.63 7.28
C ARG A 14 -1.32 5.95 7.42
N ALA A 15 -1.78 6.29 8.62
CA ALA A 15 -2.53 7.51 8.91
C ALA A 15 -1.70 8.78 8.68
N ARG A 16 -0.41 8.76 9.05
CA ARG A 16 0.51 9.88 8.77
C ARG A 16 0.72 10.09 7.27
N ILE A 17 0.91 9.00 6.53
CA ILE A 17 1.04 9.08 5.07
C ILE A 17 -0.26 9.59 4.44
N GLU A 18 -1.42 9.12 4.91
CA GLU A 18 -2.71 9.57 4.35
C GLU A 18 -3.00 11.04 4.64
N LYS A 19 -2.53 11.58 5.77
CA LYS A 19 -2.58 13.02 6.06
C LYS A 19 -1.81 13.83 5.02
N GLU A 20 -0.57 13.44 4.71
CA GLU A 20 0.23 14.14 3.71
C GLU A 20 -0.30 13.91 2.28
N TRP A 21 -0.77 12.70 1.97
CA TRP A 21 -1.48 12.41 0.72
C TRP A 21 -2.66 13.35 0.50
N THR A 22 -3.49 13.53 1.52
CA THR A 22 -4.64 14.46 1.51
C THR A 22 -4.20 15.91 1.36
N LYS A 23 -2.97 16.28 1.72
CA LYS A 23 -2.48 17.64 1.51
C LYS A 23 -1.99 17.86 0.07
N PHE A 24 -1.28 16.90 -0.50
CA PHE A 24 -0.53 17.08 -1.74
C PHE A 24 -1.20 16.51 -2.99
N ALA A 25 -2.08 15.51 -2.87
CA ALA A 25 -2.74 14.92 -4.03
C ALA A 25 -3.78 15.87 -4.65
N PHE A 26 -3.85 15.90 -5.98
CA PHE A 26 -4.91 16.60 -6.72
C PHE A 26 -6.30 16.12 -6.27
N PRO A 27 -7.31 17.00 -6.18
CA PRO A 27 -8.62 16.66 -5.61
C PRO A 27 -9.26 15.40 -6.19
N THR A 28 -9.23 15.23 -7.51
CA THR A 28 -9.82 14.06 -8.20
C THR A 28 -9.07 12.76 -7.90
N VAL A 29 -7.75 12.83 -7.74
CA VAL A 29 -6.91 11.65 -7.43
C VAL A 29 -7.01 11.28 -5.96
N ARG A 30 -7.15 12.29 -5.10
CA ARG A 30 -7.30 12.14 -3.65
C ARG A 30 -8.52 11.32 -3.26
N VAL A 31 -9.65 11.49 -3.96
CA VAL A 31 -10.90 10.75 -3.68
C VAL A 31 -10.95 9.37 -4.32
N SER A 32 -10.24 9.17 -5.44
CA SER A 32 -10.26 7.91 -6.18
C SER A 32 -9.21 6.91 -5.69
N THR A 33 -8.16 7.38 -5.00
CA THR A 33 -7.02 6.55 -4.57
C THR A 33 -7.00 6.37 -3.06
N ARG A 34 -6.74 5.14 -2.60
CA ARG A 34 -6.69 4.78 -1.18
C ARG A 34 -5.27 4.40 -0.75
N VAL A 35 -4.84 4.89 0.41
CA VAL A 35 -3.59 4.47 1.05
C VAL A 35 -3.83 3.24 1.93
N LYS A 36 -3.23 2.10 1.58
CA LYS A 36 -3.39 0.82 2.29
C LYS A 36 -2.05 0.18 2.61
N LEU A 37 -2.01 -0.60 3.69
CA LEU A 37 -0.89 -1.47 4.06
C LEU A 37 -0.94 -2.79 3.27
N ALA A 38 0.21 -3.40 3.05
CA ALA A 38 0.31 -4.73 2.45
C ALA A 38 -0.14 -5.80 3.46
N GLU A 39 -1.00 -6.72 3.02
CA GLU A 39 -1.55 -7.79 3.86
C GLU A 39 -0.74 -9.08 3.77
N LEU A 40 -0.07 -9.32 2.64
CA LEU A 40 0.65 -10.57 2.35
C LEU A 40 2.12 -10.55 2.77
N GLY A 41 2.63 -9.42 3.27
CA GLY A 41 4.03 -9.29 3.69
C GLY A 41 5.03 -9.80 2.64
N ASN A 42 5.96 -10.65 3.06
CA ASN A 42 7.00 -11.23 2.20
C ASN A 42 6.45 -12.27 1.21
N ASP A 43 5.28 -12.85 1.49
CA ASP A 43 4.68 -13.88 0.64
C ASP A 43 4.08 -13.29 -0.64
N ALA A 44 3.87 -11.96 -0.68
CA ALA A 44 3.41 -11.25 -1.87
C ALA A 44 4.27 -11.55 -3.12
N GLY A 45 5.58 -11.73 -2.93
CA GLY A 45 6.52 -12.01 -4.03
C GLY A 45 6.30 -13.39 -4.67
N VAL A 46 6.26 -14.44 -3.85
CA VAL A 46 6.06 -15.81 -4.37
C VAL A 46 4.65 -16.00 -4.93
N ILE A 47 3.63 -15.42 -4.30
CA ILE A 47 2.25 -15.44 -4.80
C ILE A 47 2.16 -14.71 -6.15
N GLY A 48 2.82 -13.55 -6.28
CA GLY A 48 2.91 -12.82 -7.54
C GLY A 48 3.58 -13.62 -8.64
N ALA A 49 4.72 -14.25 -8.35
CA ALA A 49 5.42 -15.12 -9.30
C ALA A 49 4.55 -16.31 -9.74
N ALA A 50 3.84 -16.96 -8.82
CA ALA A 50 2.93 -18.05 -9.14
C ALA A 50 1.75 -17.59 -10.03
N SER A 51 1.26 -16.36 -9.86
CA SER A 51 0.21 -15.82 -10.73
C SER A 51 0.65 -15.65 -12.19
N LEU A 52 1.94 -15.35 -12.41
CA LEU A 52 2.55 -15.25 -13.74
C LEU A 52 2.89 -16.61 -14.36
N ALA A 53 2.85 -17.70 -13.59
CA ALA A 53 3.02 -19.07 -14.08
C ALA A 53 1.67 -19.78 -14.34
N ARG A 54 0.56 -19.13 -14.02
CA ARG A 54 -0.81 -19.60 -14.30
C ARG A 54 -1.30 -19.25 -15.71
N VAL A 55 -0.50 -18.54 -16.51
CA VAL A 55 -0.74 -18.29 -17.94
C VAL A 55 -0.41 -19.51 -18.79
#